data_AF-A0A7K3Y1W8-F1
#
_entry.id   AF-A0A7K3Y1W8-F1
#
_cell.length_a   1.000
_cell.length_b   1.000
_cell.length_c   1.000
_cell.angle_alpha   90.00
_cell.angle_beta   90.00
_cell.angle_gamma   90.00
#
_symmetry.space_group_name_H-M   'P 1'
#
loop_
_entity.id
_entity.type
_entity.pdbx_description
1 polymer ?
#
loop_
_entity_poly.entity_id
_entity_poly.type
_entity_poly.pdbx_seq_one_letter_code
_entity_poly.pdbx_strand_id
1 'polypeptide(L)' 'AGAIGFIGLITPHVMRLIVGPDHRILLPAAALAGGILLLWSDTLARTFAGDMPVGIITACFGAPFFIYLLRSRMKA' A
#
# COMPACT_ATOMS: atom_id res chain seq x y z
N ALA A 1 14.66 3.96 8.05
CA ALA A 1 13.45 3.95 7.21
C ALA A 1 12.80 5.33 7.30
N GLY A 2 12.70 6.07 6.19
CA GLY A 2 12.01 7.37 6.16
C GLY A 2 10.50 7.22 6.39
N ALA A 3 9.75 8.32 6.37
CA ALA A 3 8.29 8.26 6.49
C ALA A 3 7.68 7.46 5.32
N ILE A 4 6.98 6.37 5.64
CA ILE A 4 6.26 5.51 4.68
C ILE A 4 4.77 5.65 4.96
N GLY A 5 4.10 6.58 4.26
CA GLY A 5 2.73 6.99 4.59
C GLY A 5 1.62 6.10 4.00
N PHE A 6 1.78 5.63 2.76
CA PHE A 6 0.64 5.09 1.99
C PHE A 6 0.35 3.60 2.23
N ILE A 7 1.36 2.79 2.55
CA ILE A 7 1.19 1.32 2.68
C ILE A 7 0.25 0.96 3.83
N GLY A 8 0.35 1.64 4.97
CA GLY A 8 -0.48 1.37 6.15
C GLY A 8 -1.97 1.70 5.96
N LEU A 9 -2.30 2.61 5.04
CA LEU A 9 -3.69 2.96 4.72
C LEU A 9 -4.26 2.09 3.60
N ILE A 10 -3.46 1.84 2.56
CA ILE A 10 -3.92 1.11 1.37
C ILE A 10 -4.13 -0.36 1.67
N THR A 11 -3.14 -1.00 2.28
CA THR A 11 -3.09 -2.45 2.43
C THR A 11 -4.26 -3.04 3.21
N PRO A 12 -4.61 -2.56 4.42
CA PRO A 12 -5.75 -3.10 5.14
C PRO A 12 -7.08 -2.83 4.43
N HIS A 13 -7.18 -1.74 3.65
CA HIS A 13 -8.41 -1.43 2.91
C HIS A 13 -8.60 -2.35 1.70
N VAL A 14 -7.51 -2.64 0.95
CA VAL A 14 -7.53 -3.61 -0.14
C VAL A 14 -7.80 -5.02 0.38
N MET A 15 -7.11 -5.44 1.45
CA MET A 15 -7.34 -6.75 2.03
C MET A 15 -8.76 -6.90 2.60
N ARG A 16 -9.38 -5.82 3.08
CA ARG A 16 -10.78 -5.83 3.51
C ARG A 16 -11.76 -6.09 2.36
N LEU A 17 -11.44 -5.65 1.14
CA LEU A 17 -12.26 -5.92 -0.04
C LEU A 17 -12.09 -7.36 -0.56
N ILE A 18 -10.90 -7.96 -0.38
CA ILE A 18 -10.57 -9.30 -0.89
C ILE A 18 -10.95 -10.40 0.11
N VAL A 19 -10.57 -10.25 1.37
CA VAL A 19 -10.68 -11.27 2.44
C VAL A 19 -11.91 -11.05 3.33
N GLY A 20 -12.51 -9.85 3.26
CA GLY A 20 -13.65 -9.47 4.08
C GLY A 20 -13.29 -8.72 5.37
N PRO A 21 -14.29 -8.38 6.20
CA PRO A 21 -14.12 -7.52 7.38
C PRO A 21 -13.60 -8.24 8.63
N ASP A 22 -13.35 -9.55 8.55
CA ASP A 22 -13.04 -10.37 9.72
C ASP A 22 -11.60 -10.15 10.19
N HIS A 23 -11.42 -9.49 11.35
CA HIS A 23 -10.12 -8.94 11.75
C HIS A 23 -9.07 -10.01 12.05
N ARG A 24 -9.50 -11.22 12.42
CA ARG A 24 -8.61 -12.37 12.65
C ARG A 24 -7.83 -12.77 11.40
N ILE A 25 -8.43 -12.62 10.22
CA ILE A 25 -7.81 -12.96 8.94
C ILE A 25 -7.26 -11.70 8.27
N LEU A 26 -7.95 -10.56 8.42
CA LEU A 26 -7.56 -9.28 7.84
C LEU A 26 -6.20 -8.80 8.34
N LEU A 27 -5.90 -8.91 9.63
CA LEU A 27 -4.63 -8.44 10.20
C LEU A 27 -3.42 -9.22 9.65
N PRO A 28 -3.36 -10.56 9.69
CA PRO A 28 -2.25 -11.30 9.10
C PRO A 28 -2.18 -11.14 7.57
N ALA A 29 -3.32 -11.11 6.87
CA ALA A 29 -3.35 -10.88 5.43
C ALA A 29 -2.81 -9.49 5.05
N ALA A 30 -3.21 -8.44 5.78
CA ALA A 30 -2.72 -7.08 5.57
C ALA A 30 -1.24 -6.93 5.92
N ALA A 31 -0.75 -7.59 6.97
CA ALA A 31 0.67 -7.59 7.29
C ALA A 31 1.52 -8.22 6.17
N LEU A 32 1.09 -9.38 5.65
CA LEU A 32 1.78 -10.06 4.55
C LEU A 32 1.71 -9.27 3.25
N ALA A 33 0.53 -8.81 2.86
CA ALA A 33 0.34 -8.01 1.65
C ALA A 33 1.15 -6.70 1.70
N GLY A 34 1.20 -6.05 2.86
CA GLY A 34 1.92 -4.80 3.06
C GLY A 34 3.43 -5.00 3.01
N GLY A 35 3.92 -6.09 3.60
CA GLY A 35 5.32 -6.49 3.51
C GLY A 35 5.77 -6.78 2.08
N ILE A 36 4.94 -7.48 1.30
CA ILE A 36 5.21 -7.74 -0.12
C ILE A 36 5.25 -6.42 -0.90
N LEU A 37 4.24 -5.57 -0.75
CA LEU A 37 4.18 -4.26 -1.42
C LEU A 37 5.40 -3.37 -1.09
N LEU A 38 5.81 -3.35 0.18
CA LEU A 38 6.97 -2.62 0.64
C LEU A 38 8.26 -3.16 -0.01
N LEU A 39 8.44 -4.49 -0.03
CA LEU A 39 9.62 -5.13 -0.61
C LEU A 39 9.74 -4.86 -2.11
N TRP A 40 8.62 -4.93 -2.85
CA TRP A 40 8.58 -4.54 -4.26
C TRP A 40 8.92 -3.06 -4.45
N SER A 41 8.40 -2.19 -3.59
CA SER A 41 8.68 -0.75 -3.66
C SER A 41 10.15 -0.42 -3.35
N ASP A 42 10.76 -1.10 -2.36
CA ASP A 42 12.19 -0.97 -2.05
C ASP A 42 13.06 -1.47 -3.20
N THR A 43 12.69 -2.60 -3.81
CA THR A 43 13.39 -3.15 -4.98
C THR A 43 13.35 -2.18 -6.16
N LEU A 44 12.19 -1.59 -6.46
CA LEU A 44 12.05 -0.59 -7.52
C LEU A 44 12.83 0.70 -7.20
N ALA A 45 12.83 1.14 -5.94
CA ALA A 45 13.59 2.32 -5.51
C ALA A 45 15.09 2.15 -5.74
N ARG A 46 15.62 1.00 -5.36
CA ARG A 46 17.04 0.65 -5.57
C ARG A 46 17.38 0.50 -7.05
N THR A 47 16.47 -0.07 -7.84
CA THR A 47 16.71 -0.34 -9.28
C THR A 47 16.70 0.93 -10.13
N PHE A 48 15.79 1.86 -9.87
CA PHE A 48 15.61 3.04 -10.73
C PHE A 48 16.34 4.31 -10.26
N ALA A 49 16.63 4.46 -8.96
CA ALA A 49 17.01 5.78 -8.43
C ALA A 49 18.19 5.78 -7.44
N GLY A 50 18.93 4.67 -7.30
CA GLY A 50 20.26 4.63 -6.69
C GLY A 50 20.37 4.85 -5.18
N ASP A 51 19.45 5.59 -4.54
CA ASP A 51 19.29 5.71 -3.07
C ASP A 51 18.04 6.55 -2.66
N MET A 52 17.05 6.65 -3.55
CA MET A 52 15.84 7.45 -3.31
C MET A 52 15.03 6.89 -2.11
N PRO A 53 14.49 7.75 -1.23
CA PRO A 53 13.57 7.31 -0.19
C PRO A 53 12.37 6.55 -0.77
N VAL A 54 12.18 5.30 -0.34
CA VAL A 54 11.04 4.43 -0.72
C VAL A 54 9.68 5.11 -0.49
N GLY A 55 9.60 6.04 0.46
CA GLY A 55 8.42 6.87 0.71
C GLY A 55 7.93 7.67 -0.52
N ILE A 56 8.85 8.15 -1.36
CA ILE A 56 8.50 8.94 -2.56
C ILE A 56 7.85 8.04 -3.61
N ILE A 57 8.45 6.88 -3.88
CA ILE A 57 7.93 5.92 -4.86
C ILE A 57 6.58 5.37 -4.40
N THR A 58 6.49 4.96 -3.13
CA THR A 58 5.22 4.48 -2.57
C THR A 58 4.14 5.56 -2.54
N ALA A 59 4.48 6.85 -2.43
CA ALA A 59 3.53 7.95 -2.56
C ALA A 59 3.07 8.17 -4.02
N CYS A 60 3.97 8.06 -5.00
CA CYS A 60 3.61 8.13 -6.42
C CYS A 60 2.61 7.05 -6.84
N PHE A 61 2.72 5.84 -6.29
CA PHE A 61 1.75 4.77 -6.52
C PHE A 61 0.53 4.87 -5.58
N GLY A 62 0.75 5.28 -4.34
CA GLY A 62 -0.28 5.31 -3.31
C GLY A 62 -1.31 6.44 -3.49
N ALA A 63 -0.88 7.61 -3.94
CA ALA A 63 -1.77 8.74 -4.20
C ALA A 63 -2.84 8.45 -5.29
N PRO A 64 -2.48 7.96 -6.50
CA PRO A 64 -3.49 7.60 -7.51
C PRO A 64 -4.38 6.44 -7.06
N PHE A 65 -3.84 5.49 -6.29
CA PHE A 65 -4.64 4.42 -5.71
C PHE A 65 -5.68 4.96 -4.71
N PHE A 66 -5.28 5.90 -3.86
CA PHE A 66 -6.18 6.53 -2.90
C PHE A 66 -7.28 7.35 -3.60
N ILE A 67 -6.94 8.09 -4.66
CA ILE A 67 -7.91 8.81 -5.49
C ILE A 67 -8.87 7.83 -6.18
N TYR A 68 -8.37 6.72 -6.71
CA TYR A 68 -9.19 5.68 -7.31
C TYR A 68 -10.18 5.10 -6.30
N LEU A 69 -9.71 4.80 -5.09
CA LEU A 69 -10.54 4.26 -4.03
C LEU A 69 -11.62 5.26 -3.58
N LEU A 70 -11.25 6.53 -3.39
CA LEU A 70 -12.19 7.61 -3.08
C LEU A 70 -13.27 7.71 -4.16
N ARG A 71 -12.89 7.69 -5.43
CA ARG A 71 -13.82 7.73 -6.57
C ARG A 71 -14.73 6.51 -6.62
N SER A 72 -14.21 5.33 -6.30
CA SER A 72 -15.00 4.09 -6.26
C SER A 72 -16.01 4.08 -5.11
N ARG A 73 -15.66 4.67 -3.96
CA ARG A 73 -16.55 4.77 -2.79
C ARG A 73 -17.62 5.84 -2.96
N MET A 74 -17.35 6.91 -3.72
CA MET A 74 -18.33 7.96 -4.05
C MET A 74 -19.40 7.53 -5.06
N LYS A 75 -19.23 6.39 -5.75
CA LYS A 75 -20.21 5.83 -6.69
C LYS A 75 -21.16 4.80 -6.08
N ALA A 76 -20.98 4.47 -4.79
CA ALA A 76 -21.91 3.65 -4.01
C ALA A 76 -22.86 4.56 -3.23
#